data_AF-A0A5P2G8I9-F1
#
_entry.id   AF-A0A5P2G8I9-F1
#
_cell.length_a   1.000
_cell.length_b   1.000
_cell.length_c   1.000
_cell.angle_alpha   90.00
_cell.angle_beta   90.00
_cell.angle_gamma   90.00
#
_symmetry.space_group_name_H-M   'P 1'
#
loop_
_entity.id
_entity.type
_entity.pdbx_description
1 polymer ?
#
loop_
_entity_poly.entity_id
_entity_poly.type
_entity_poly.pdbx_seq_one_letter_code
_entity_poly.pdbx_strand_id
1 'polypeptide(L)'
;MENFKTSNMQTILCIPGNWATRTDLIAAIIDNNPNEYVFAGNILLNTKTNEGFEIQIEPKDARMKDSFAIAGMVNSVSNAFLSEIENHSLVIYLFGKTGNVAGTKSIADAAGALLKAGVLV
;
A
#
# COMPACT_ATOMS: atom_id res chain seq x y z
N MET A 1 -35.65 -2.66 10.61
CA MET A 1 -34.19 -2.77 10.54
C MET A 1 -33.84 -3.21 9.13
N GLU A 2 -33.43 -2.27 8.28
CA GLU A 2 -32.96 -2.62 6.94
C GLU A 2 -31.65 -3.39 7.06
N ASN A 3 -31.64 -4.61 6.50
CA ASN A 3 -30.43 -5.38 6.31
C ASN A 3 -29.55 -4.64 5.30
N PHE A 4 -28.55 -3.89 5.79
CA PHE A 4 -27.45 -3.42 4.94
C PHE A 4 -26.79 -4.67 4.34
N LYS A 5 -27.06 -4.91 3.05
CA LYS A 5 -26.28 -5.83 2.21
C LYS A 5 -24.81 -5.51 2.50
N THR A 6 -24.04 -6.48 2.98
CA THR A 6 -22.58 -6.32 3.09
C THR A 6 -22.09 -5.86 1.73
N SER A 7 -21.73 -4.58 1.63
CA SER A 7 -21.23 -4.05 0.37
C SER A 7 -19.93 -4.78 0.10
N ASN A 8 -19.79 -5.36 -1.09
CA ASN A 8 -18.50 -5.84 -1.60
C ASN A 8 -17.60 -4.63 -1.93
N MET A 9 -17.47 -3.67 -1.01
CA MET A 9 -16.57 -2.56 -1.14
C MET A 9 -15.16 -3.08 -0.93
N GLN A 10 -14.28 -2.67 -1.82
CA GLN A 10 -12.89 -3.01 -1.79
C GLN A 10 -12.11 -1.71 -1.90
N THR A 11 -11.12 -1.55 -1.05
CA THR A 11 -10.16 -0.47 -1.14
C THR A 11 -8.88 -1.02 -1.75
N ILE A 12 -8.31 -0.22 -2.65
CA ILE A 12 -7.01 -0.48 -3.27
C ILE A 12 -6.13 0.71 -2.91
N LEU A 13 -5.01 0.45 -2.23
CA LEU A 13 -4.03 1.48 -1.90
C LEU A 13 -2.82 1.30 -2.79
N CYS A 14 -2.47 2.36 -3.53
CA CYS A 14 -1.28 2.44 -4.38
C CYS A 14 -0.14 3.07 -3.57
N ILE A 15 0.95 2.34 -3.40
CA ILE A 15 2.06 2.71 -2.51
C ILE A 15 3.39 2.60 -3.27
N PRO A 16 3.91 3.69 -3.85
CA PRO A 16 5.20 3.70 -4.52
C PRO A 16 6.37 3.72 -3.52
N GLY A 17 7.50 3.13 -3.92
CA GLY A 17 8.74 3.15 -3.14
C GLY A 17 9.99 2.87 -3.97
N ASN A 18 11.15 3.02 -3.32
CA ASN A 18 12.48 2.95 -3.95
C ASN A 18 13.20 1.60 -3.73
N TRP A 19 12.46 0.53 -3.47
CA TRP A 19 13.03 -0.81 -3.30
C TRP A 19 13.62 -1.32 -4.62
N ALA A 20 14.89 -1.71 -4.64
CA ALA A 20 15.55 -2.11 -5.88
C ALA A 20 14.94 -3.39 -6.48
N THR A 21 14.54 -4.34 -5.63
CA THR A 21 13.93 -5.60 -6.04
C THR A 21 12.75 -5.98 -5.15
N ARG A 22 11.94 -6.92 -5.63
CA ARG A 22 10.88 -7.55 -4.81
C ARG A 22 11.45 -8.17 -3.53
N THR A 23 12.65 -8.74 -3.59
CA THR A 23 13.32 -9.32 -2.42
C THR A 23 13.64 -8.25 -1.39
N ASP A 24 14.17 -7.10 -1.81
CA ASP A 24 14.48 -5.99 -0.91
C ASP A 24 13.22 -5.43 -0.25
N LEU A 25 12.12 -5.33 -1.00
CA LEU A 25 10.83 -4.96 -0.46
C LEU A 25 10.36 -5.96 0.62
N ILE A 26 10.39 -7.25 0.33
CA ILE A 26 9.94 -8.28 1.29
C ILE A 26 10.83 -8.26 2.55
N ALA A 27 12.14 -8.14 2.39
CA ALA A 27 13.06 -8.00 3.51
C ALA A 27 12.73 -6.77 4.36
N ALA A 28 12.52 -5.61 3.72
CA ALA A 28 12.16 -4.38 4.42
C ALA A 28 10.83 -4.50 5.18
N ILE A 29 9.83 -5.19 4.63
CA ILE A 29 8.57 -5.46 5.35
C ILE A 29 8.83 -6.29 6.61
N ILE A 30 9.60 -7.37 6.50
CA ILE A 30 9.90 -8.28 7.62
C ILE A 30 10.71 -7.55 8.71
N ASP A 31 11.75 -6.82 8.31
CA ASP A 31 12.67 -6.14 9.22
C ASP A 31 11.97 -5.01 10.00
N ASN A 32 11.04 -4.29 9.36
CA ASN A 32 10.31 -3.18 9.98
C ASN A 32 9.02 -3.61 10.70
N ASN A 33 8.61 -4.87 10.58
CA ASN A 33 7.41 -5.41 11.21
C ASN A 33 7.66 -6.79 11.85
N PRO A 34 8.66 -6.91 12.75
CA PRO A 34 9.10 -8.19 13.28
C PRO A 34 7.96 -8.93 14.00
N ASN A 35 7.71 -10.17 13.60
CA ASN A 35 6.65 -11.04 14.11
C ASN A 35 5.21 -10.53 13.92
N GLU A 36 4.98 -9.44 13.16
CA GLU A 36 3.63 -8.90 12.94
C GLU A 36 3.05 -9.33 11.59
N TYR A 37 3.89 -9.39 10.57
CA TYR A 37 3.48 -9.77 9.22
C TYR A 37 4.38 -10.84 8.65
N VAL A 38 3.77 -11.77 7.91
CA VAL A 38 4.49 -12.73 7.07
C VAL A 38 4.04 -12.57 5.63
N PHE A 39 4.96 -12.85 4.72
CA PHE A 39 4.71 -12.78 3.29
C PHE A 39 4.65 -14.17 2.68
N ALA A 40 3.54 -14.50 2.03
CA ALA A 40 3.34 -15.80 1.38
C ALA A 40 2.77 -15.59 -0.04
N GLY A 41 3.63 -15.75 -1.06
CA GLY A 41 3.24 -15.54 -2.46
C GLY A 41 2.91 -14.07 -2.75
N ASN A 42 1.63 -13.74 -2.81
CA ASN A 42 1.09 -12.37 -2.95
C ASN A 42 0.26 -11.94 -1.73
N ILE A 43 0.31 -12.70 -0.63
CA ILE A 43 -0.47 -12.40 0.58
C ILE A 43 0.44 -11.84 1.66
N LEU A 44 0.07 -10.68 2.19
CA LEU A 44 0.57 -10.13 3.43
C LEU A 44 -0.37 -10.57 4.57
N LEU A 45 0.09 -11.48 5.42
CA LEU A 45 -0.70 -12.06 6.51
C LEU A 45 -0.32 -11.41 7.84
N ASN A 46 -1.29 -10.82 8.52
CA ASN A 46 -1.13 -10.37 9.90
C ASN A 46 -1.15 -11.60 10.83
N THR A 47 -0.06 -11.83 11.57
CA THR A 47 0.11 -13.02 12.41
C THR A 47 -0.74 -13.01 13.67
N LYS A 48 -1.20 -11.83 14.11
CA LYS A 48 -1.99 -11.66 15.33
C LYS A 48 -3.48 -11.86 15.06
N THR A 49 -3.96 -11.42 13.90
CA THR A 49 -5.39 -11.47 13.53
C THR A 49 -5.73 -12.58 12.53
N ASN A 50 -4.72 -13.20 11.91
CA ASN A 50 -4.86 -14.11 10.75
C ASN A 50 -5.55 -13.49 9.53
N GLU A 51 -5.60 -12.17 9.45
CA GLU A 51 -6.15 -11.47 8.31
C GLU A 51 -5.09 -11.36 7.20
N GLY A 52 -5.48 -11.78 5.99
CA GLY A 52 -4.63 -11.74 4.81
C GLY A 52 -5.05 -10.63 3.86
N PHE A 53 -4.06 -9.90 3.36
CA PHE A 53 -4.25 -8.87 2.34
C PHE A 53 -3.52 -9.29 1.07
N GLU A 54 -4.21 -9.20 -0.06
CA GLU A 54 -3.54 -9.38 -1.34
C GLU A 54 -2.71 -8.13 -1.63
N ILE A 55 -1.49 -8.37 -2.10
CA ILE A 55 -0.64 -7.32 -2.67
C ILE A 55 -0.20 -7.71 -4.08
N GLN A 56 -0.25 -6.72 -4.95
CA GLN A 56 0.35 -6.80 -6.28
C GLN A 56 1.55 -5.85 -6.30
N ILE A 57 2.69 -6.32 -6.80
CA ILE A 57 3.93 -5.55 -6.87
C ILE A 57 4.25 -5.36 -8.34
N GLU A 58 4.24 -4.12 -8.78
CA GLU A 58 4.50 -3.71 -10.15
C GLU A 58 5.81 -2.92 -10.25
N PRO A 59 6.49 -2.95 -11.40
CA PRO A 59 7.62 -2.06 -11.66
C PRO A 59 7.16 -0.59 -11.75
N LYS A 60 8.14 0.31 -11.79
CA LYS A 60 7.94 1.74 -12.04
C LYS A 60 6.89 2.04 -13.11
N ASP A 61 5.92 2.92 -12.79
CA ASP A 61 4.99 3.51 -13.75
C ASP A 61 5.45 4.93 -14.11
N ALA A 62 5.91 5.12 -15.35
CA ALA A 62 6.38 6.40 -15.85
C ALA A 62 5.33 7.53 -15.79
N ARG A 63 4.04 7.20 -15.71
CA ARG A 63 2.92 8.16 -15.69
C ARG A 63 2.54 8.59 -14.27
N MET A 64 3.17 8.01 -13.25
CA MET A 64 2.76 8.24 -11.86
C MET A 64 3.01 9.69 -11.43
N LYS A 65 4.17 10.28 -11.77
CA LYS A 65 4.47 11.70 -11.51
C LYS A 65 3.38 12.61 -12.06
N ASP A 66 3.01 12.42 -13.33
CA ASP A 66 1.99 13.25 -13.98
C ASP A 66 0.63 13.07 -13.31
N SER A 67 0.30 11.83 -12.91
CA SER A 67 -0.94 11.52 -12.19
C SER A 67 -1.01 12.23 -10.84
N PHE A 68 0.10 12.24 -10.07
CA PHE A 68 0.20 12.98 -8.81
C PHE A 68 0.17 14.50 -9.01
N ALA A 69 0.83 15.02 -10.06
CA ALA A 69 0.81 16.44 -10.39
C ALA A 69 -0.60 16.93 -10.74
N ILE A 70 -1.35 16.14 -11.51
CA ILE A 70 -2.74 16.45 -11.89
C ILE A 70 -3.66 16.39 -10.66
N ALA A 71 -3.59 15.32 -9.87
CA ALA A 71 -4.41 15.17 -8.66
C ALA A 71 -4.09 16.23 -7.61
N GLY A 72 -2.82 16.64 -7.53
CA GLY A 72 -2.29 17.62 -6.60
C GLY A 72 -2.45 19.09 -7.03
N MET A 73 -3.03 19.36 -8.20
CA MET A 73 -3.07 20.69 -8.81
C MET A 73 -3.73 21.75 -7.90
N VAL A 74 -4.74 21.36 -7.13
CA VAL A 74 -5.45 22.26 -6.20
C VAL A 74 -4.64 22.53 -4.93
N ASN A 75 -3.90 21.55 -4.43
CA ASN A 75 -3.19 21.62 -3.14
C ASN A 75 -1.69 21.93 -3.28
N SER A 76 -1.20 22.17 -4.50
CA SER A 76 0.20 22.48 -4.82
C SER A 76 1.19 21.46 -4.23
N VAL A 77 1.17 20.25 -4.77
CA VAL A 77 2.19 19.23 -4.48
C VAL A 77 3.57 19.76 -4.87
N SER A 78 4.56 19.60 -3.99
CA SER A 78 5.89 20.17 -4.20
C SER A 78 6.64 19.47 -5.34
N ASN A 79 7.52 20.21 -6.04
CA ASN A 79 8.40 19.62 -7.04
C ASN A 79 9.35 18.57 -6.44
N ALA A 80 9.72 18.70 -5.16
CA ALA A 80 10.54 17.72 -4.46
C ALA A 80 9.80 16.38 -4.34
N PHE A 81 8.55 16.41 -3.89
CA PHE A 81 7.70 15.22 -3.83
C PHE A 81 7.47 14.62 -5.20
N LEU A 82 7.18 15.42 -6.23
CA LEU A 82 7.03 14.91 -7.60
C LEU A 82 8.31 14.27 -8.14
N SER A 83 9.48 14.78 -7.76
CA SER A 83 10.78 14.18 -8.09
C SER A 83 10.99 12.84 -7.37
N GLU A 84 10.56 12.72 -6.12
CA GLU A 84 10.58 11.44 -5.40
C GLU A 84 9.66 10.43 -6.08
N ILE A 85 8.42 10.82 -6.38
CA ILE A 85 7.49 9.98 -7.15
C ILE A 85 8.07 9.65 -8.52
N GLU A 86 8.82 10.51 -9.19
CA GLU A 86 9.46 10.18 -10.47
C GLU A 86 10.52 9.07 -10.33
N ASN A 87 11.16 8.96 -9.17
CA ASN A 87 12.28 8.07 -8.93
C ASN A 87 11.90 6.72 -8.29
N HIS A 88 10.61 6.47 -8.04
CA HIS A 88 10.15 5.15 -7.59
C HIS A 88 10.61 4.02 -8.51
N SER A 89 10.89 2.87 -7.93
CA SER A 89 11.32 1.65 -8.63
C SER A 89 10.23 0.59 -8.64
N LEU A 90 9.44 0.49 -7.57
CA LEU A 90 8.34 -0.45 -7.42
C LEU A 90 7.08 0.25 -6.89
N VAL A 91 5.93 -0.34 -7.19
CA VAL A 91 4.61 0.09 -6.73
C VAL A 91 3.89 -1.09 -6.11
N ILE A 92 3.36 -0.91 -4.91
CA ILE A 92 2.51 -1.90 -4.25
C ILE A 92 1.06 -1.48 -4.40
N TYR A 93 0.21 -2.39 -4.87
CA TYR A 93 -1.24 -2.28 -4.76
C TYR A 93 -1.71 -3.21 -3.64
N LEU A 94 -2.14 -2.63 -2.52
CA LEU A 94 -2.70 -3.35 -1.38
C LEU A 94 -4.22 -3.41 -1.51
N PHE A 95 -4.78 -4.61 -1.50
CA PHE A 95 -6.21 -4.85 -1.62
C PHE A 95 -6.78 -5.26 -0.26
N GLY A 96 -7.88 -4.63 0.15
CA GLY A 96 -8.58 -4.97 1.38
C GLY A 96 -10.08 -4.75 1.28
N LYS A 97 -10.84 -5.63 1.94
CA LYS A 97 -12.29 -5.48 2.04
C LYS A 97 -12.62 -4.31 2.95
N THR A 98 -13.41 -3.39 2.44
CA THR A 98 -13.94 -2.26 3.20
C THR A 98 -15.46 -2.30 3.15
N GLY A 99 -16.13 -1.43 3.90
CA GLY A 99 -17.59 -1.46 4.06
C GLY A 99 -18.05 -1.65 5.51
N ASN A 100 -17.11 -1.80 6.44
CA ASN A 100 -17.34 -1.56 7.86
C ASN A 100 -16.05 -0.99 8.49
N VAL A 101 -16.18 -0.45 9.71
CA VAL A 101 -15.08 0.20 10.43
C VAL A 101 -13.91 -0.75 10.68
N ALA A 102 -14.17 -2.04 10.96
CA ALA A 102 -13.13 -3.02 11.23
C ALA A 102 -12.27 -3.28 9.99
N GLY A 103 -12.87 -3.47 8.81
CA GLY A 103 -12.15 -3.65 7.54
C GLY A 103 -11.39 -2.40 7.11
N THR A 104 -11.97 -1.21 7.33
CA THR A 104 -11.25 0.06 7.07
C THR A 104 -10.05 0.22 8.00
N LYS A 105 -10.18 -0.17 9.27
CA LYS A 105 -9.04 -0.14 10.20
C LYS A 105 -7.97 -1.15 9.79
N SER A 106 -8.35 -2.37 9.43
CA SER A 106 -7.39 -3.43 9.14
C SER A 106 -6.55 -3.14 7.90
N ILE A 107 -7.14 -2.62 6.82
CA ILE A 107 -6.38 -2.20 5.65
C ILE A 107 -5.46 -1.00 5.96
N ALA A 108 -5.89 -0.08 6.84
CA ALA A 108 -5.05 1.04 7.26
C ALA A 108 -3.85 0.59 8.10
N ASP A 109 -4.03 -0.39 8.98
CA ASP A 109 -2.95 -0.99 9.76
C ASP A 109 -1.94 -1.73 8.85
N ALA A 110 -2.44 -2.48 7.86
CA ALA A 110 -1.61 -3.15 6.86
C ALA A 110 -0.83 -2.15 5.98
N ALA A 111 -1.49 -1.08 5.54
CA ALA A 111 -0.82 0.01 4.84
C ALA A 111 0.26 0.66 5.71
N GLY A 112 -0.01 0.89 7.00
CA GLY A 112 0.97 1.41 7.95
C GLY A 112 2.23 0.55 8.05
N ALA A 113 2.09 -0.78 8.00
CA ALA A 113 3.21 -1.71 7.98
C ALA A 113 4.06 -1.59 6.71
N LEU A 114 3.41 -1.40 5.55
CA LEU A 114 4.08 -1.15 4.27
C LEU A 114 4.78 0.22 4.25
N LEU A 115 4.16 1.27 4.80
CA LEU A 115 4.75 2.61 4.89
C LEU A 115 6.07 2.58 5.70
N LYS A 116 6.12 1.84 6.81
CA LYS A 116 7.34 1.65 7.60
C LYS A 116 8.47 0.95 6.83
N ALA A 117 8.14 0.19 5.78
CA ALA A 117 9.10 -0.57 5.00
C ALA A 117 9.88 0.27 3.97
N GLY A 118 9.71 1.60 3.92
CA GLY A 118 10.54 2.49 3.10
C GLY A 118 9.83 3.07 1.88
N VAL A 119 8.59 3.50 2.06
CA VAL A 119 7.85 4.23 1.01
C VAL A 119 8.41 5.63 0.80
N LEU A 120 8.01 6.24 -0.30
CA LEU A 120 8.21 7.66 -0.56
C LEU A 120 7.17 8.48 0.23
N VAL A 121 7.61 9.50 0.99
CA VAL A 121 6.77 10.39 1.80
C VAL A 121 7.15 11.84 1.59
#